data_AF-M5W0Z5-F1
#
_entry.id   AF-M5W0Z5-F1
#
_cell.length_a   1.000
_cell.length_b   1.000
_cell.length_c   1.000
_cell.angle_alpha   90.00
_cell.angle_beta   90.00
_cell.angle_gamma   90.00
#
_symmetry.space_group_name_H-M   'P 1'
#
loop_
_entity.id
_entity.type
_entity.pdbx_description
1 polymer ?
#
loop_
_entity_poly.entity_id
_entity_poly.type
_entity_poly.pdbx_seq_one_letter_code
_entity_poly.pdbx_strand_id
1 'polypeptide(L)'
;MASNGNGESTSVIPPPRLFKALVLESDAFIPKIAPQSVKSAEIVEGDGGVGTIKKISFDEGSHYSYVKHRIDGLDEDNFVYSYTLVEGDALSDKVEKISYEIKLWHLLMEVPS
;
A
#
# COMPACT_ATOMS: atom_id res chain seq x y z
N MET A 1 16.87 -6.91 14.01
CA MET A 1 16.58 -8.14 13.24
C MET A 1 15.53 -7.77 12.21
N ALA A 2 15.76 -8.01 10.92
CA ALA A 2 14.73 -7.87 9.91
C ALA A 2 13.88 -9.14 9.91
N SER A 3 12.57 -9.01 10.12
CA SER A 3 11.61 -10.11 9.93
C SER A 3 10.92 -9.93 8.59
N ASN A 4 11.02 -10.93 7.71
CA ASN A 4 10.32 -10.94 6.43
C ASN A 4 9.06 -11.81 6.54
N GLY A 5 7.90 -11.22 6.28
CA GLY A 5 6.64 -11.93 6.08
C GLY A 5 6.22 -11.84 4.62
N ASN A 6 5.70 -12.94 4.05
CA ASN A 6 5.06 -12.96 2.74
C ASN A 6 3.62 -13.41 2.90
N GLY A 7 2.68 -12.74 2.23
CA GLY A 7 1.26 -13.06 2.26
C GLY A 7 0.68 -12.97 0.85
N GLU A 8 -0.16 -13.94 0.49
CA GLU A 8 -0.85 -13.98 -0.79
C GLU A 8 -2.37 -13.98 -0.55
N SER A 9 -3.12 -13.31 -1.41
CA SER A 9 -4.57 -13.28 -1.38
C SER A 9 -5.10 -13.19 -2.81
N THR A 10 -6.18 -13.90 -3.10
CA THR A 10 -6.81 -13.86 -4.42
C THR A 10 -7.92 -12.83 -4.46
N SER A 11 -8.14 -12.24 -5.63
CA SER A 11 -9.25 -11.33 -5.88
C SER A 11 -9.89 -11.66 -7.23
N VAL A 12 -11.21 -11.51 -7.29
CA VAL A 12 -11.97 -11.62 -8.54
C VAL A 12 -11.83 -10.37 -9.43
N ILE A 13 -11.26 -9.28 -8.89
CA ILE A 13 -11.04 -8.04 -9.64
C ILE A 13 -9.73 -8.17 -10.43
N PRO A 14 -9.72 -7.87 -11.74
CA PRO A 14 -8.50 -7.95 -12.54
C PRO A 14 -7.35 -7.06 -12.03
N PRO A 15 -6.08 -7.48 -12.18
CA PRO A 15 -4.91 -6.73 -11.71
C PRO A 15 -4.88 -5.26 -12.13
N PRO A 16 -5.18 -4.86 -13.39
CA PRO A 16 -5.13 -3.44 -13.77
C PRO A 16 -6.12 -2.56 -12.98
N ARG A 17 -7.30 -3.09 -12.68
CA ARG A 17 -8.34 -2.37 -11.92
C ARG A 17 -7.97 -2.25 -10.45
N LEU A 18 -7.42 -3.31 -9.86
CA LEU A 18 -6.93 -3.27 -8.48
C LEU A 18 -5.74 -2.33 -8.35
N PHE A 19 -4.77 -2.43 -9.25
CA PHE A 19 -3.58 -1.58 -9.23
C PHE A 19 -3.95 -0.11 -9.31
N LYS A 20 -4.84 0.25 -10.24
CA LYS A 20 -5.36 1.60 -10.33
C LYS A 20 -6.01 2.08 -9.03
N ALA A 21 -6.90 1.29 -8.45
CA ALA A 21 -7.65 1.71 -7.24
C ALA A 21 -6.80 1.74 -5.96
N LEU A 22 -5.88 0.78 -5.80
CA LEU A 22 -5.12 0.59 -4.56
C LEU A 22 -3.75 1.27 -4.56
N VAL A 23 -3.21 1.60 -5.73
CA VAL A 23 -1.88 2.21 -5.88
C VAL A 23 -1.98 3.60 -6.51
N LEU A 24 -2.47 3.69 -7.75
CA LEU A 24 -2.42 4.96 -8.51
C LEU A 24 -3.39 6.01 -7.94
N GLU A 25 -4.60 5.59 -7.60
CA GLU A 25 -5.66 6.45 -7.06
C GLU A 25 -5.90 6.16 -5.56
N SER A 26 -4.90 5.56 -4.88
CA SER A 26 -5.01 5.10 -3.49
C SER A 26 -5.55 6.17 -2.56
N ASP A 27 -5.15 7.42 -2.76
CA ASP A 27 -5.46 8.53 -1.86
C ASP A 27 -6.96 8.87 -1.87
N ALA A 28 -7.60 8.70 -3.02
CA ALA A 28 -9.03 8.94 -3.20
C ALA A 28 -9.89 7.70 -2.88
N PHE A 29 -9.33 6.50 -2.98
CA PHE A 29 -10.08 5.25 -2.89
C PHE A 29 -9.89 4.49 -1.57
N ILE A 30 -8.70 4.48 -0.97
CA ILE A 30 -8.45 3.72 0.27
C ILE A 30 -9.40 4.15 1.40
N PRO A 31 -9.64 5.45 1.67
CA PRO A 31 -10.63 5.86 2.68
C PRO A 31 -12.05 5.38 2.36
N LYS A 32 -12.39 5.13 1.09
CA LYS A 32 -13.72 4.61 0.68
C LYS A 32 -13.79 3.09 0.74
N ILE A 33 -12.66 2.40 0.53
CA ILE A 33 -12.56 0.94 0.58
C ILE A 33 -12.52 0.46 2.03
N ALA A 34 -11.82 1.19 2.91
CA ALA A 34 -11.68 0.87 4.33
C ALA A 34 -12.06 2.05 5.24
N PRO A 35 -13.31 2.57 5.16
CA PRO A 35 -13.72 3.78 5.88
C PRO A 35 -13.70 3.62 7.40
N GLN A 36 -13.86 2.39 7.90
CA GLN A 36 -13.73 2.06 9.32
C GLN A 36 -12.30 2.08 9.86
N SER A 37 -11.28 2.22 9.00
CA SER A 37 -9.87 2.16 9.40
C SER A 37 -9.08 3.36 8.93
N VAL A 38 -9.33 3.85 7.72
CA VAL A 38 -8.59 4.96 7.12
C VAL A 38 -9.49 6.19 7.04
N LYS A 39 -9.07 7.25 7.74
CA LYS A 39 -9.74 8.54 7.75
C LYS A 39 -9.41 9.37 6.51
N SER A 40 -8.13 9.40 6.14
CA SER A 40 -7.67 10.12 4.95
C SER A 40 -6.35 9.56 4.42
N ALA A 41 -6.08 9.85 3.16
CA ALA A 41 -4.83 9.55 2.49
C ALA A 41 -4.50 10.75 1.57
N GLU A 42 -3.27 11.25 1.65
CA GLU A 42 -2.86 12.47 0.94
C GLU A 42 -1.39 12.43 0.56
N ILE A 43 -1.05 12.97 -0.62
CA ILE A 43 0.33 13.24 -1.01
C ILE A 43 0.80 14.49 -0.26
N VAL A 44 1.90 14.36 0.49
CA VAL A 44 2.52 15.49 1.22
C VAL A 44 3.79 15.99 0.55
N GLU A 45 4.42 15.17 -0.28
CA GLU A 45 5.59 15.52 -1.09
C GLU A 45 5.62 14.67 -2.37
N GLY A 46 6.01 15.27 -3.50
CA GLY A 46 6.10 14.57 -4.79
C GLY A 46 4.85 14.70 -5.66
N ASP A 47 4.77 13.85 -6.69
CA ASP A 47 3.81 13.94 -7.79
C ASP A 47 2.96 12.67 -7.97
N GLY A 48 3.14 11.67 -7.12
CA GLY A 48 2.52 10.35 -7.23
C GLY A 48 3.47 9.24 -7.71
N GLY A 49 4.64 9.58 -8.25
CA GLY A 49 5.68 8.64 -8.69
C GLY A 49 6.67 8.22 -7.60
N VAL A 50 7.75 7.55 -8.01
CA VAL A 50 8.85 7.15 -7.11
C VAL A 50 9.43 8.36 -6.38
N GLY A 51 9.63 8.23 -5.07
CA GLY A 51 10.06 9.31 -4.18
C GLY A 51 8.92 10.07 -3.51
N THR A 52 7.68 9.96 -4.02
CA THR A 52 6.50 10.58 -3.40
C THR A 52 6.32 10.10 -1.97
N ILE A 53 6.03 11.04 -1.06
CA ILE A 53 5.62 10.75 0.32
C ILE A 53 4.13 10.94 0.42
N LYS A 54 3.44 9.87 0.81
CA LYS A 54 2.01 9.87 1.12
C LYS A 54 1.83 9.73 2.64
N LYS A 55 0.87 10.45 3.19
CA LYS A 55 0.45 10.34 4.58
C LYS A 55 -0.92 9.66 4.64
N ILE A 56 -0.98 8.56 5.37
CA ILE A 56 -2.24 7.86 5.69
C ILE A 56 -2.58 8.18 7.13
N SER A 57 -3.76 8.78 7.35
CA SER A 57 -4.29 9.03 8.69
C SER A 57 -5.39 8.01 8.98
N PHE A 58 -5.30 7.36 10.12
CA PHE A 58 -6.26 6.34 10.53
C PHE A 58 -7.36 6.93 11.42
N ASP A 59 -8.45 6.19 11.55
CA ASP A 59 -9.57 6.59 12.41
C ASP A 59 -9.22 6.45 13.91
N GLU A 60 -9.95 7.13 14.80
CA GLU A 60 -9.66 7.23 16.24
C GLU A 60 -9.69 5.88 16.97
N GLY A 61 -10.38 4.89 16.40
CA GLY A 61 -10.39 3.50 16.90
C GLY A 61 -9.19 2.63 16.47
N SER A 62 -8.28 3.15 15.65
CA SER A 62 -7.15 2.39 15.13
C SER A 62 -5.97 2.34 16.10
N HIS A 63 -5.13 1.29 15.99
CA HIS A 63 -3.93 1.14 16.81
C HIS A 63 -2.85 2.20 16.57
N TYR A 64 -2.87 2.85 15.41
CA TYR A 64 -1.92 3.88 14.98
C TYR A 64 -2.70 5.11 14.55
N SER A 65 -2.17 6.32 14.75
CA SER A 65 -2.84 7.54 14.30
C SER A 65 -2.52 7.89 12.85
N TYR A 66 -1.26 7.73 12.43
CA TYR A 66 -0.85 7.92 11.04
C TYR A 66 0.42 7.15 10.69
N VAL A 67 0.66 7.01 9.39
CA VAL A 67 1.96 6.65 8.82
C VAL A 67 2.27 7.55 7.62
N LYS A 68 3.55 7.81 7.40
CA LYS A 68 4.04 8.28 6.10
C LYS A 68 4.82 7.17 5.43
N HIS A 69 4.49 6.91 4.18
CA HIS A 69 5.27 6.03 3.33
C HIS A 69 5.82 6.76 2.11
N ARG A 70 7.05 6.41 1.75
CA ARG A 70 7.71 6.85 0.53
C ARG A 70 7.60 5.75 -0.51
N ILE A 71 7.21 6.10 -1.73
CA ILE A 71 7.22 5.18 -2.87
C ILE A 71 8.66 4.90 -3.26
N ASP A 72 9.06 3.64 -3.21
CA ASP A 72 10.40 3.19 -3.60
C ASP A 72 10.42 2.64 -5.04
N GLY A 73 9.30 2.10 -5.51
CA GLY A 73 9.15 1.57 -6.86
C GLY A 73 7.70 1.60 -7.32
N LEU A 74 7.51 1.94 -8.59
CA LEU A 74 6.22 1.93 -9.27
C LEU A 74 6.43 1.44 -10.71
N ASP A 75 5.88 0.28 -11.02
CA ASP A 75 5.92 -0.35 -12.35
C ASP A 75 4.48 -0.72 -12.72
N GLU A 76 3.85 0.13 -13.54
CA GLU A 76 2.47 -0.04 -13.97
C GLU A 76 2.30 -1.19 -14.96
N ASP A 77 3.32 -1.47 -15.77
CA ASP A 77 3.28 -2.50 -16.80
C ASP A 77 3.28 -3.91 -16.18
N ASN A 78 4.01 -4.07 -15.07
CA ASN A 78 4.12 -5.33 -14.33
C ASN A 78 3.28 -5.36 -13.04
N PHE A 79 2.48 -4.31 -12.77
CA PHE A 79 1.68 -4.15 -11.56
C PHE A 79 2.48 -4.36 -10.26
N VAL A 80 3.69 -3.78 -10.20
CA VAL A 80 4.57 -3.83 -9.03
C VAL A 80 4.62 -2.47 -8.37
N TYR A 81 4.45 -2.46 -7.05
CA TYR A 81 4.50 -1.27 -6.23
C TYR A 81 5.25 -1.56 -4.95
N SER A 82 6.22 -0.73 -4.59
CA SER A 82 6.94 -0.87 -3.33
C SER A 82 7.06 0.46 -2.62
N TYR A 83 7.03 0.39 -1.29
CA TYR A 83 7.11 1.56 -0.43
C TYR A 83 7.76 1.25 0.91
N THR A 84 8.28 2.29 1.55
CA THR A 84 8.86 2.22 2.88
C THR A 84 8.14 3.19 3.81
N LEU A 85 7.80 2.74 5.01
CA LEU A 85 7.36 3.61 6.10
C LEU A 85 8.57 4.41 6.58
N VAL A 86 8.46 5.74 6.50
CA VAL A 86 9.53 6.68 6.86
C VAL A 86 9.19 7.50 8.10
N GLU A 87 7.91 7.53 8.49
CA GLU A 87 7.42 8.22 9.69
C GLU A 87 6.10 7.59 10.15
N GLY A 88 5.76 7.78 11.42
CA GLY A 88 4.47 7.39 12.00
C GLY A 88 4.58 6.42 13.17
N ASP A 89 3.47 6.25 13.88
CA ASP A 89 3.43 5.56 15.17
C ASP A 89 3.72 4.05 15.08
N ALA A 90 3.67 3.50 13.87
CA ALA A 90 4.06 2.12 13.58
C ALA A 90 5.58 1.89 13.68
N LEU A 91 6.38 2.96 13.55
CA LEU A 91 7.82 2.94 13.77
C LEU A 91 8.13 3.20 15.26
N SER A 92 9.21 2.61 15.76
CA SER A 92 9.64 2.78 17.16
C SER A 92 11.15 2.67 17.26
N ASP A 93 11.72 2.94 18.44
CA ASP A 93 13.16 2.77 18.70
C ASP A 93 13.69 1.35 18.38
N LYS A 94 12.79 0.36 18.30
CA LYS A 94 13.13 -1.03 17.95
C LYS A 94 12.85 -1.39 16.50
N VAL A 95 12.04 -0.59 15.80
CA VAL A 95 11.61 -0.80 14.42
C VAL A 95 11.90 0.46 13.61
N GLU A 96 13.09 0.49 13.03
CA GLU A 96 13.60 1.65 12.29
C GLU A 96 12.99 1.79 10.90
N LYS A 97 12.61 0.67 10.27
CA LYS A 97 12.15 0.64 8.88
C LYS A 97 11.20 -0.53 8.64
N ILE A 98 10.10 -0.26 7.93
CA ILE A 98 9.21 -1.29 7.39
C ILE A 98 9.06 -1.03 5.89
N SER A 99 9.40 -2.03 5.07
CA SER A 99 9.29 -1.95 3.62
C SER A 99 8.32 -3.00 3.11
N TYR A 100 7.51 -2.62 2.13
CA TYR A 100 6.50 -3.46 1.49
C TYR A 100 6.74 -3.52 -0.01
N GLU A 101 6.47 -4.69 -0.59
CA GLU A 101 6.37 -4.89 -2.03
C GLU A 101 5.03 -5.57 -2.31
N ILE A 102 4.27 -4.98 -3.22
CA ILE A 102 2.98 -5.48 -3.71
C ILE A 102 3.18 -5.81 -5.18
N LYS A 103 2.76 -7.02 -5.55
CA LYS A 103 2.80 -7.53 -6.90
C LYS A 103 1.42 -8.12 -7.20
N LEU A 104 0.83 -7.73 -8.32
CA LEU A 104 -0.46 -8.26 -8.75
C LEU A 104 -0.28 -9.05 -10.04
N TRP A 105 -0.68 -10.31 -10.04
CA TRP A 105 -0.64 -11.18 -11.21
C TRP A 105 -2.00 -11.82 -11.43
N HIS A 106 -2.25 -12.23 -12.68
CA HIS A 106 -3.40 -13.05 -12.99
C HIS A 106 -3.09 -14.51 -12.61
N LEU A 107 -3.95 -15.11 -11.81
CA LEU A 107 -3.89 -16.55 -11.61
C LEU A 107 -4.54 -17.21 -12.83
N LEU A 108 -3.75 -17.83 -13.69
CA LEU A 108 -4.28 -18.74 -14.70
C LEU A 108 -4.88 -19.92 -13.95
N MET A 109 -6.20 -19.92 -13.75
CA MET A 109 -6.88 -21.12 -13.32
C MET A 109 -6.80 -22.13 -14.47
N GLU A 110 -5.93 -23.13 -14.34
CA GLU A 110 -6.11 -24.36 -15.10
C GLU A 110 -7.48 -24.90 -14.70
N VAL A 111 -8.48 -24.71 -15.58
CA VAL A 111 -9.76 -25.40 -15.45
C VAL A 111 -9.44 -26.88 -15.62
N PRO A 112 -9.57 -27.72 -14.58
CA PRO A 112 -9.36 -29.14 -14.74
C PRO A 112 -10.39 -29.64 -15.76
N SER A 113 -9.91 -30.30 -16.81
CA SER A 113 -10.73 -30.91 -17.88
C SER A 113 -11.71 -31.94 -17.35
#